data_AF-A0A7C6U230-F1
#
_entry.id   AF-A0A7C6U230-F1
#
_cell.length_a   1.000
_cell.length_b   1.000
_cell.length_c   1.000
_cell.angle_alpha   90.00
_cell.angle_beta   90.00
_cell.angle_gamma   90.00
#
_symmetry.space_group_name_H-M   'P 1'
#
loop_
_entity.id
_entity.type
_entity.pdbx_description
1 polymer ?
#
loop_
_entity_poly.entity_id
_entity_poly.type
_entity_poly.pdbx_seq_one_letter_code
_entity_poly.pdbx_strand_id
1 'polypeptide(L)' 'MVKKYFKKVVIKGGGDLASGVAHRLYRSGFAVIILELPQPLVVRRTVAFAAAAQQGEIEIEGVKGRVAA' A
#
# COMPACT_ATOMS: atom_id res chain seq x y z
N MET A 1 16.26 21.27 -18.65
CA MET A 1 15.28 20.17 -18.69
C MET A 1 15.70 19.12 -17.65
N VAL A 2 15.23 19.23 -16.41
CA VAL A 2 15.64 18.33 -15.31
C VAL A 2 14.77 17.06 -15.37
N LYS A 3 15.38 15.89 -15.57
CA LYS A 3 14.66 14.60 -15.50
C LYS A 3 14.09 14.43 -14.08
N LYS A 4 12.76 14.54 -13.96
CA LYS A 4 12.00 14.34 -12.72
C LYS A 4 11.92 12.84 -12.46
N TYR A 5 12.94 12.27 -11.81
CA TYR A 5 12.94 10.85 -11.44
C TYR A 5 11.70 10.55 -10.61
N PHE A 6 10.90 9.60 -11.11
CA PHE A 6 9.59 9.27 -10.57
C PHE A 6 9.73 8.73 -9.15
N LYS A 7 9.15 9.44 -8.17
CA LYS A 7 9.01 8.99 -6.78
C LYS A 7 7.96 7.86 -6.65
N LYS A 8 8.04 6.83 -7.50
CA LYS A 8 7.16 5.66 -7.45
C LYS A 8 7.87 4.49 -6.79
N VAL A 9 7.31 3.99 -5.69
CA VAL A 9 7.79 2.79 -4.99
C VAL A 9 6.78 1.68 -5.20
N VAL A 10 7.28 0.50 -5.62
CA VAL A 10 6.47 -0.71 -5.74
C VAL A 10 6.86 -1.65 -4.61
N ILE A 11 5.87 -2.13 -3.86
CA ILE A 11 6.05 -3.08 -2.77
C ILE A 11 5.33 -4.37 -3.18
N LYS A 12 6.00 -5.51 -3.07
CA LYS A 12 5.40 -6.82 -3.29
C LYS A 12 4.98 -7.41 -1.94
N GLY A 13 3.68 -7.64 -1.78
CA GLY A 13 3.06 -8.02 -0.51
C GLY A 13 2.60 -6.80 0.29
N GLY A 14 1.38 -6.85 0.82
CA GLY A 14 0.69 -5.82 1.59
C GLY A 14 0.34 -6.28 3.01
N GLY A 15 1.09 -7.24 3.56
CA GLY A 15 1.00 -7.66 4.96
C GLY A 15 1.28 -6.53 5.96
N ASP A 16 1.20 -6.81 7.25
CA ASP A 16 1.39 -5.81 8.33
C ASP A 16 2.74 -5.08 8.25
N LEU A 17 3.85 -5.82 8.08
CA LEU A 17 5.19 -5.23 7.96
C LEU A 17 5.33 -4.35 6.71
N ALA A 18 4.88 -4.87 5.56
CA ALA A 18 4.93 -4.14 4.29
C ALA A 18 4.03 -2.90 4.31
N SER A 19 2.90 -2.98 5.02
CA SER A 19 1.97 -1.87 5.19
C SER A 19 2.55 -0.75 6.04
N GLY A 20 3.32 -1.07 7.09
CA GLY A 20 4.08 -0.07 7.83
C GLY A 20 5.08 0.69 6.95
N VAL A 21 5.79 -0.03 6.07
CA VAL A 21 6.70 0.57 5.08
C VAL A 21 5.94 1.45 4.09
N ALA A 22 4.86 0.94 3.52
CA ALA A 22 4.01 1.67 2.58
C ALA A 22 3.45 2.96 3.20
N HIS A 23 2.94 2.87 4.43
CA HIS A 23 2.40 3.99 5.20
C HIS A 23 3.46 5.08 5.39
N ARG A 24 4.67 4.71 5.84
CA ARG A 24 5.76 5.68 6.06
C ARG A 24 6.21 6.34 4.76
N LEU A 25 6.35 5.58 3.67
CA LEU A 25 6.74 6.11 2.36
C LEU A 25 5.68 7.06 1.80
N TYR A 26 4.41 6.68 1.88
CA TYR A 26 3.31 7.53 1.43
C TYR A 26 3.28 8.86 2.20
N ARG A 27 3.36 8.81 3.54
CA ARG A 27 3.44 10.02 4.38
C ARG A 27 4.71 10.86 4.15
N SER A 28 5.74 10.28 3.53
CA SER A 28 6.97 10.98 3.14
C SER A 28 6.91 11.57 1.72
N GLY A 29 5.75 11.50 1.05
CA GLY A 29 5.52 12.09 -0.28
C GLY A 29 5.95 11.21 -1.45
N PHE A 30 6.10 9.89 -1.24
CA PHE A 30 6.28 8.93 -2.32
C PHE A 30 4.93 8.43 -2.82
N ALA A 31 4.82 8.21 -4.13
CA ALA A 31 3.71 7.44 -4.70
C ALA A 31 4.00 5.95 -4.47
N VAL A 32 3.10 5.25 -3.79
CA VAL A 32 3.29 3.84 -3.41
C VAL A 32 2.27 2.98 -4.15
N ILE A 33 2.74 1.87 -4.71
CA ILE A 33 1.92 0.80 -5.30
C ILE A 33 2.26 -0.48 -4.54
N ILE A 34 1.24 -1.21 -4.11
CA ILE A 34 1.39 -2.52 -3.47
C ILE A 34 0.82 -3.57 -4.41
N LEU A 35 1.61 -4.60 -4.70
CA LEU A 35 1.17 -5.79 -5.42
C LEU A 35 0.75 -6.85 -4.42
N GLU A 36 -0.46 -7.40 -4.57
CA GLU A 36 -1.01 -8.38 -3.65
C GLU A 36 -1.86 -9.43 -4.37
N LEU A 37 -2.03 -10.59 -3.75
CA LEU A 37 -2.94 -11.63 -4.21
C LEU A 37 -4.41 -11.16 -4.11
N PRO A 38 -5.32 -11.62 -5.00
CA PRO A 38 -6.75 -11.31 -4.89
C PRO A 38 -7.36 -11.75 -3.55
N GLN A 39 -6.85 -12.83 -2.96
CA GLN A 39 -7.17 -13.29 -1.61
C GLN A 39 -5.86 -13.32 -0.79
N PRO A 40 -5.51 -12.22 -0.09
CA PRO A 40 -4.29 -12.15 0.68
C PRO A 40 -4.35 -13.09 1.89
N LEU A 41 -3.19 -13.68 2.22
CA LEU A 41 -3.02 -14.56 3.39
C LEU A 41 -2.78 -13.80 4.70
N VAL A 42 -3.04 -12.49 4.71
CA VAL A 42 -2.73 -11.63 5.86
C VAL A 42 -3.64 -11.95 7.05
N VAL A 43 -3.02 -12.17 8.20
CA VAL A 43 -3.72 -12.43 9.46
C VAL A 43 -4.21 -11.10 10.07
N ARG A 44 -3.31 -10.12 10.21
CA ARG A 44 -3.60 -8.80 10.82
C ARG A 44 -4.25 -7.84 9.82
N ARG A 45 -5.49 -8.10 9.43
CA ARG A 45 -6.20 -7.37 8.36
C ARG A 45 -6.45 -5.88 8.66
N THR A 46 -6.68 -5.50 9.91
CA THR A 46 -7.01 -4.12 10.30
C THR A 46 -5.84 -3.14 10.15
N VAL A 47 -4.61 -3.65 9.99
CA VAL A 47 -3.38 -2.85 9.85
C VAL A 47 -2.62 -3.19 8.56
N ALA A 48 -3.27 -3.90 7.64
CA ALA A 48 -2.65 -4.36 6.41
C ALA A 48 -3.40 -3.84 5.18
N PHE A 49 -2.72 -3.07 4.32
CA PHE A 49 -3.27 -2.57 3.06
C PHE A 49 -3.71 -3.69 2.12
N ALA A 50 -3.19 -4.91 2.29
CA ALA A 50 -3.68 -6.10 1.61
C ALA A 50 -5.20 -6.31 1.77
N ALA A 51 -5.81 -5.89 2.89
CA ALA A 51 -7.26 -5.99 3.09
C ALA A 51 -8.07 -5.29 1.99
N ALA A 52 -7.54 -4.22 1.38
CA ALA A 52 -8.17 -3.54 0.26
C ALA A 52 -8.37 -4.46 -0.96
N ALA A 53 -7.53 -5.49 -1.16
CA ALA A 53 -7.70 -6.43 -2.27
C ALA A 53 -9.05 -7.18 -2.21
N GLN A 54 -9.58 -7.41 -1.00
CA GLN A 54 -10.88 -8.05 -0.80
C GLN A 54 -12.01 -7.04 -0.53
N GLN A 55 -11.70 -5.94 0.18
CA GLN A 55 -12.68 -4.97 0.66
C GLN A 55 -12.87 -3.76 -0.29
N GLY A 56 -12.06 -3.67 -1.35
CA GLY A 56 -11.98 -2.53 -2.26
C GLY A 56 -11.11 -1.39 -1.73
N GLU A 57 -11.18 -1.12 -0.42
CA GLU A 57 -10.39 -0.10 0.26
C GLU A 57 -10.16 -0.42 1.74
N ILE A 58 -9.18 0.25 2.35
CA ILE A 58 -8.95 0.30 3.80
C ILE A 58 -8.32 1.65 4.15
N GLU A 59 -8.62 2.15 5.35
CA GLU A 59 -7.95 3.30 5.93
C GLU A 59 -7.15 2.88 7.17
N ILE A 60 -5.87 3.23 7.18
CA ILE A 60 -4.96 2.96 8.29
C ILE A 60 -4.34 4.31 8.69
N GLU A 61 -4.69 4.79 9.89
CA GLU A 61 -4.12 6.03 10.47
C GLU A 61 -4.17 7.25 9.52
N GLY A 62 -5.29 7.42 8.80
CA GLY A 62 -5.49 8.53 7.85
C GLY A 62 -4.89 8.31 6.46
N VAL A 63 -4.33 7.13 6.18
CA VAL A 63 -3.87 6.75 4.84
C VAL A 63 -4.82 5.74 4.23
N LYS A 64 -5.44 6.14 3.11
CA LYS A 64 -6.37 5.31 2.34
C LYS A 64 -5.61 4.46 1.32
N GLY A 65 -5.67 3.15 1.48
CA GLY A 65 -5.28 2.18 0.45
C GLY A 65 -6.51 1.72 -0.33
N ARG A 66 -6.40 1.61 -1.66
CA ARG A 66 -7.48 1.15 -2.54
C ARG A 66 -6.93 0.29 -3.66
N VAL A 67 -7.78 -0.58 -4.19
CA VAL A 67 -7.45 -1.28 -5.44
C VAL A 67 -7.30 -0.26 -6.57
N ALA A 68 -6.23 -0.40 -7.34
CA ALA A 68 -6.04 0.39 -8.56
C ALA A 68 -6.98 -0.15 -9.65
N ALA A 69 -7.61 0.77 -10.39
CA ALA A 69 -8.44 0.44 -11.55
C ALA A 69 -7.57 0.03 -12.74
#